data_AF-A0A090GGB1-F1
#
_entry.id   AF-A0A090GGB1-F1
#
_cell.length_a   1.000
_cell.length_b   1.000
_cell.length_c   1.000
_cell.angle_alpha   90.00
_cell.angle_beta   90.00
_cell.angle_gamma   90.00
#
_symmetry.space_group_name_H-M   'P 1'
#
loop_
_entity.id
_entity.type
_entity.pdbx_description
1 polymer ?
#
loop_
_entity_poly.entity_id
_entity_poly.type
_entity_poly.pdbx_seq_one_letter_code
_entity_poly.pdbx_strand_id
1 'polypeptide(L)'
;MSSNESRWSPSEKKIARRAFDAALEMALGKTMAELKSKTGAMTAPSDLWEIEDYLRQQRRKIDQLFDYRYSQLIVVFGALIQEGYLDESQLSGLSDDKREEIRHFLAWHAEA
;
A
#
# COMPACT_ATOMS: atom_id res chain seq x y z
N MET A 1 -21.53 8.90 12.51
CA MET A 1 -20.13 8.48 12.75
C MET A 1 -19.22 9.38 11.91
N SER A 2 -18.98 10.62 12.35
CA SER A 2 -18.40 11.68 11.50
C SER A 2 -17.32 12.49 12.21
N SER A 3 -16.39 11.80 12.91
CA SER A 3 -15.35 12.48 13.69
C SER A 3 -13.96 12.46 13.06
N ASN A 4 -13.73 11.65 12.00
CA ASN A 4 -12.40 11.54 11.36
C ASN A 4 -12.27 12.29 10.02
N GLU A 5 -13.37 12.60 9.32
CA GLU A 5 -13.29 13.39 8.07
C GLU A 5 -12.93 14.86 8.31
N SER A 6 -13.19 15.38 9.52
CA SER A 6 -12.83 16.72 9.96
C SER A 6 -11.33 16.90 10.21
N ARG A 7 -10.58 15.81 10.44
CA ARG A 7 -9.13 15.81 10.67
C ARG A 7 -8.31 16.01 9.39
N TRP A 8 -8.93 15.80 8.23
CA TRP A 8 -8.28 15.90 6.92
C TRP A 8 -8.73 17.17 6.21
N SER A 9 -7.79 18.08 5.97
CA SER A 9 -8.07 19.28 5.18
C SER A 9 -8.28 18.94 3.69
N PRO A 10 -8.93 19.80 2.90
CA PRO A 10 -9.11 19.56 1.47
C PRO A 10 -7.80 19.37 0.70
N SER A 11 -6.70 20.03 1.10
CA SER A 11 -5.39 19.83 0.48
C SER A 11 -4.80 18.47 0.85
N GLU A 12 -4.88 18.09 2.13
CA GLU A 12 -4.39 16.79 2.61
C GLU A 12 -5.16 15.62 1.97
N LYS A 13 -6.48 15.75 1.78
CA LYS A 13 -7.29 14.73 1.07
C LYS A 13 -6.77 14.50 -0.35
N LYS A 14 -6.38 15.56 -1.06
CA LYS A 14 -5.82 15.45 -2.43
C LYS A 14 -4.44 14.78 -2.43
N ILE A 15 -3.60 15.10 -1.45
CA ILE A 15 -2.27 14.50 -1.31
C ILE A 15 -2.40 13.02 -0.95
N ALA A 16 -3.22 12.70 0.05
CA ALA A 16 -3.50 11.34 0.47
C ALA A 16 -4.03 10.48 -0.68
N ARG A 17 -4.99 11.02 -1.47
CA ARG A 17 -5.50 10.32 -2.65
C ARG A 17 -4.40 10.01 -3.65
N ARG A 18 -3.58 11.02 -3.98
CA ARG A 18 -2.48 10.87 -4.94
C ARG A 18 -1.45 9.84 -4.47
N ALA A 19 -1.06 9.90 -3.20
CA ALA A 19 -0.10 8.96 -2.61
C ALA A 19 -0.65 7.52 -2.62
N PHE A 20 -1.93 7.36 -2.26
CA PHE A 20 -2.60 6.06 -2.26
C PHE A 20 -2.70 5.47 -3.67
N ASP A 21 -3.16 6.25 -4.65
CA ASP A 21 -3.27 5.80 -6.04
C ASP A 21 -1.89 5.42 -6.60
N ALA A 22 -0.87 6.25 -6.36
CA ALA A 22 0.50 5.97 -6.80
C ALA A 22 1.08 4.70 -6.16
N ALA A 23 0.80 4.45 -4.87
CA ALA A 23 1.21 3.23 -4.19
C ALA A 23 0.50 2.00 -4.75
N LEU A 24 -0.78 2.12 -5.10
CA LEU A 24 -1.55 1.04 -5.73
C LEU A 24 -0.98 0.70 -7.11
N GLU A 25 -0.68 1.72 -7.92
CA GLU A 25 -0.01 1.53 -9.21
C GLU A 25 1.35 0.85 -9.05
N MET A 26 2.14 1.24 -8.04
CA MET A 26 3.42 0.59 -7.74
C MET A 26 3.26 -0.88 -7.33
N ALA A 27 2.28 -1.18 -6.46
CA ALA A 27 2.01 -2.55 -6.01
C ALA A 27 1.56 -3.46 -7.16
N LEU A 28 0.67 -2.95 -8.02
CA LEU A 28 0.24 -3.65 -9.23
C LEU A 28 1.39 -3.82 -10.23
N GLY A 29 2.24 -2.79 -10.40
CA GLY A 29 3.43 -2.85 -11.24
C GLY A 29 4.43 -3.90 -10.79
N LYS A 30 4.71 -3.97 -9.48
CA LYS A 30 5.56 -5.02 -8.89
C LYS A 30 4.96 -6.42 -9.08
N THR A 31 3.66 -6.56 -8.86
CA THR A 31 2.92 -7.83 -9.10
C THR A 31 3.04 -8.27 -10.55
N MET A 32 2.87 -7.34 -11.49
CA MET A 32 3.00 -7.63 -12.92
C MET A 32 4.43 -8.02 -13.31
N ALA A 33 5.44 -7.37 -12.74
CA ALA A 33 6.84 -7.70 -13.02
C ALA A 33 7.20 -9.11 -12.54
N GLU A 34 6.78 -9.47 -11.32
CA GLU A 34 6.98 -10.80 -10.76
C GLU A 34 6.18 -11.86 -11.53
N LEU A 35 4.93 -11.57 -11.91
CA LEU A 35 4.15 -12.44 -12.79
C LEU A 35 4.91 -12.75 -14.09
N LYS A 36 5.41 -11.73 -14.77
CA LYS A 36 6.19 -11.90 -16.02
C LYS A 36 7.41 -12.79 -15.80
N SER A 37 8.14 -12.58 -14.70
CA SER A 37 9.28 -13.41 -14.32
C SER A 37 8.87 -14.89 -14.14
N LYS A 38 7.85 -15.15 -13.32
CA LYS A 38 7.35 -16.51 -13.09
C LYS A 38 6.84 -17.17 -14.37
N THR A 39 6.09 -16.45 -15.20
CA THR A 39 5.61 -16.98 -16.49
C THR A 39 6.74 -17.31 -17.46
N GLY A 40 7.82 -16.52 -17.46
CA GLY A 40 8.99 -16.77 -18.30
C GLY A 40 9.81 -17.99 -17.86
N ALA A 41 9.68 -18.41 -16.61
CA ALA A 41 10.36 -19.57 -16.04
C ALA A 41 9.54 -20.88 -16.12
N MET A 42 8.32 -20.84 -16.67
CA MET A 42 7.45 -22.01 -16.76
C MET A 42 8.06 -23.07 -17.70
N THR A 43 8.04 -24.33 -17.25
CA THR A 43 8.53 -25.48 -18.02
C THR A 43 7.52 -26.62 -18.08
N ALA A 44 6.51 -26.61 -17.22
CA ALA A 44 5.47 -27.64 -17.15
C ALA A 44 4.06 -27.02 -17.11
N PRO A 45 3.03 -27.74 -17.61
CA PRO A 45 1.64 -27.29 -17.49
C PRO A 45 1.16 -27.09 -16.05
N SER A 46 1.74 -27.81 -15.07
CA SER A 46 1.44 -27.64 -13.65
C SER A 46 1.78 -26.24 -13.11
N ASP A 47 2.76 -25.57 -13.72
CA ASP A 47 3.20 -24.23 -13.31
C ASP A 47 2.07 -23.19 -13.47
N LEU A 48 1.06 -23.47 -14.31
CA LEU A 48 -0.14 -22.64 -14.45
C LEU A 48 -0.87 -22.47 -13.10
N TRP A 49 -0.90 -23.50 -12.27
CA TRP A 49 -1.59 -23.46 -10.98
C TRP A 49 -0.79 -22.70 -9.92
N GLU A 50 0.55 -22.75 -9.99
CA GLU A 50 1.42 -21.92 -9.14
C GLU A 50 1.27 -20.43 -9.47
N ILE A 51 1.11 -20.09 -10.75
CA ILE A 51 0.80 -18.72 -11.19
C ILE A 51 -0.57 -18.27 -10.68
N GLU A 52 -1.59 -19.13 -10.78
CA GLU A 52 -2.93 -18.83 -10.31
C GLU A 52 -2.94 -18.59 -8.79
N ASP A 53 -2.28 -19.45 -8.01
CA ASP A 53 -2.22 -19.29 -6.57
C ASP A 53 -1.43 -18.03 -6.17
N TYR A 54 -0.31 -17.75 -6.84
CA TYR A 54 0.42 -16.50 -6.67
C TYR A 54 -0.49 -15.28 -6.88
N LEU A 55 -1.24 -15.22 -7.98
CA LEU A 55 -2.14 -14.09 -8.27
C LEU A 55 -3.27 -13.97 -7.25
N ARG A 56 -3.81 -15.10 -6.78
CA ARG A 56 -4.81 -15.12 -5.72
C ARG A 56 -4.27 -14.56 -4.41
N GLN A 57 -3.06 -14.93 -4.03
CA GLN A 57 -2.39 -14.40 -2.84
C GLN A 57 -2.12 -12.90 -2.97
N GLN A 58 -1.59 -12.44 -4.11
CA GLN A 58 -1.33 -11.01 -4.33
C GLN A 58 -2.60 -10.18 -4.29
N ARG A 59 -3.69 -10.66 -4.90
CA ARG A 59 -4.99 -9.99 -4.84
C ARG A 59 -5.47 -9.84 -3.40
N ARG A 60 -5.45 -10.92 -2.61
CA ARG A 60 -5.84 -10.86 -1.19
C ARG A 60 -4.98 -9.87 -0.40
N LYS A 61 -3.67 -9.86 -0.63
CA LYS A 61 -2.73 -8.93 0.02
C LYS A 61 -3.08 -7.48 -0.31
N ILE A 62 -3.26 -7.16 -1.59
CA ILE A 62 -3.63 -5.82 -2.05
C ILE A 62 -4.99 -5.41 -1.48
N ASP A 63 -5.99 -6.28 -1.54
CA ASP A 63 -7.34 -5.99 -1.01
C ASP A 63 -7.30 -5.71 0.51
N GLN A 64 -6.40 -6.35 1.25
CA GLN A 64 -6.22 -6.13 2.69
C GLN A 64 -5.45 -4.85 3.01
N LEU A 65 -4.40 -4.53 2.24
CA LEU A 65 -3.56 -3.36 2.48
C LEU A 65 -4.23 -2.05 2.05
N PHE A 66 -4.98 -2.05 0.95
CA PHE A 66 -5.50 -0.84 0.32
C PHE A 66 -6.90 -0.46 0.79
N ASP A 67 -7.01 -0.05 2.06
CA ASP A 67 -8.26 0.46 2.64
C ASP A 67 -8.34 2.00 2.58
N TYR A 68 -9.06 2.52 1.60
CA TYR A 68 -9.22 3.97 1.40
C TYR A 68 -10.31 4.58 2.31
N ARG A 69 -10.18 4.44 3.62
CA ARG A 69 -10.98 5.15 4.61
C ARG A 69 -10.09 6.12 5.37
N TYR A 70 -10.48 7.40 5.46
CA TYR A 70 -9.68 8.44 6.13
C TYR A 70 -9.29 8.11 7.58
N SER A 71 -10.07 7.28 8.27
CA SER A 71 -9.75 6.77 9.62
C SER A 71 -8.64 5.71 9.64
N GLN A 72 -8.38 5.04 8.52
CA GLN A 72 -7.38 3.99 8.36
C GLN A 72 -6.11 4.48 7.67
N LEU A 73 -6.17 5.60 6.94
CA LEU A 73 -5.08 6.04 6.06
C LEU A 73 -3.71 6.20 6.75
N ILE A 74 -3.66 6.58 8.02
CA ILE A 74 -2.39 6.66 8.76
C ILE A 74 -1.73 5.28 8.85
N VAL A 75 -2.48 4.27 9.28
CA VAL A 75 -2.02 2.88 9.38
C VAL A 75 -1.71 2.32 7.99
N VAL A 76 -2.58 2.57 7.01
CA VAL A 76 -2.38 2.13 5.62
C VAL A 76 -1.09 2.72 5.04
N PHE A 77 -0.83 4.02 5.18
CA PHE A 77 0.41 4.62 4.67
C PHE A 77 1.65 4.06 5.36
N GLY A 78 1.60 3.81 6.67
CA GLY A 78 2.68 3.12 7.38
C GLY A 78 2.93 1.72 6.79
N ALA A 79 1.88 0.91 6.63
CA ALA A 79 2.01 -0.42 6.05
C ALA A 79 2.53 -0.39 4.59
N LEU A 80 2.08 0.57 3.78
CA LEU A 80 2.55 0.73 2.40
C LEU A 80 4.02 1.16 2.33
N ILE A 81 4.51 1.95 3.29
CA ILE A 81 5.93 2.29 3.40
C ILE A 81 6.74 1.05 3.80
N GLN A 82 6.26 0.28 4.79
CA GLN A 82 6.92 -0.95 5.23
C GLN A 82 7.03 -1.99 4.10
N GLU A 83 5.98 -2.12 3.29
CA GLU A 83 5.95 -3.00 2.11
C GLU A 83 6.70 -2.41 0.89
N GLY A 84 7.23 -1.18 1.03
CA GLY A 84 7.99 -0.49 0.00
C GLY A 84 7.17 -0.11 -1.23
N TYR A 85 5.85 0.07 -1.09
CA TYR A 85 4.96 0.58 -2.15
C TYR A 85 4.83 2.10 -2.13
N LEU A 86 5.24 2.75 -1.04
CA LEU A 86 5.15 4.19 -0.83
C LEU A 86 6.45 4.69 -0.18
N ASP A 87 6.92 5.85 -0.61
CA ASP A 87 8.01 6.56 0.05
C ASP A 87 7.45 7.70 0.94
N GLU A 88 8.02 7.91 2.13
CA GLU A 88 7.55 8.94 3.07
C GLU A 88 7.57 10.36 2.43
N SER A 89 8.50 10.63 1.51
CA SER A 89 8.57 11.91 0.79
C SER A 89 7.31 12.23 -0.02
N GLN A 90 6.58 11.20 -0.47
CA GLN A 90 5.31 11.34 -1.19
C GLN A 90 4.18 11.85 -0.28
N LEU A 91 4.40 11.88 1.03
CA LEU A 91 3.48 12.40 2.05
C LEU A 91 3.87 13.79 2.57
N SER A 92 4.86 14.45 1.96
CA SER A 92 5.42 15.73 2.41
C SER A 92 4.43 16.89 2.58
N GLY A 93 3.24 16.83 1.95
CA GLY A 93 2.19 17.83 2.12
C GLY A 93 1.16 17.55 3.22
N LEU A 94 1.30 16.45 3.96
CA LEU A 94 0.49 16.18 5.15
C LEU A 94 1.02 16.96 6.36
N SER A 95 0.14 17.27 7.33
CA SER A 95 0.57 17.90 8.58
C SER A 95 1.62 17.06 9.32
N ASP A 96 2.51 17.74 10.05
CA ASP A 96 3.59 17.10 10.83
C ASP A 96 3.05 16.03 11.78
N ASP A 97 1.96 16.33 12.50
CA ASP A 97 1.32 15.36 13.40
C ASP A 97 0.93 14.04 12.71
N LYS A 98 0.45 14.09 11.46
CA LYS A 98 0.07 12.88 10.71
C LYS A 98 1.29 12.11 10.25
N ARG A 99 2.34 12.82 9.81
CA ARG A 99 3.61 12.19 9.41
C ARG A 99 4.29 11.54 10.62
N GLU A 100 4.21 12.16 11.79
CA GLU A 100 4.71 11.58 13.04
C GLU A 100 3.95 10.31 13.43
N GLU A 101 2.62 10.32 13.36
CA GLU A 101 1.82 9.10 13.62
C GLU A 101 2.19 7.94 12.68
N ILE A 102 2.48 8.23 11.41
CA ILE A 102 2.94 7.23 10.44
C ILE A 102 4.33 6.70 10.84
N ARG A 103 5.26 7.56 11.25
CA ARG A 103 6.59 7.12 11.73
C ARG A 103 6.51 6.30 13.02
N HIS A 104 5.63 6.68 13.94
CA HIS A 104 5.38 5.91 15.17
C HIS A 104 4.86 4.51 14.85
N PHE A 105 3.93 4.39 13.89
CA PHE A 105 3.48 3.09 13.40
C PHE A 105 4.65 2.25 12.86
N LEU A 106 5.50 2.85 12.02
CA LEU A 106 6.67 2.18 11.45
C LEU A 106 7.66 1.71 12.53
N ALA A 107 7.92 2.55 13.55
CA ALA A 107 8.81 2.23 14.65
C ALA A 107 8.32 1.01 15.46
N TRP A 108 7.04 0.97 15.83
CA TRP A 108 6.46 -0.17 16.53
C TRP A 108 6.52 -1.48 15.74
N HIS A 109 6.38 -1.41 14.42
CA HIS A 109 6.44 -2.59 13.56
C HIS A 109 7.87 -2.99 13.15
N ALA A 110 8.88 -2.16 13.44
CA ALA A 110 10.29 -2.51 13.27
C ALA A 110 10.87 -3.27 14.47
N GLU A 111 10.22 -3.19 15.64
CA GLU A 111 10.65 -3.84 16.90
C GLU A 111 9.99 -5.20 17.14
N ALA A 112 9.07 -5.63 16.27
CA ALA A 112 8.28 -6.87 16.37
C ALA A 112 8.77 -7.95 15.39
#